data_AF-A0A3D1X5E3-F1
#
_entry.id   AF-A0A3D1X5E3-F1
#
_cell.length_a   1.000
_cell.length_b   1.000
_cell.length_c   1.000
_cell.angle_alpha   90.00
_cell.angle_beta   90.00
_cell.angle_gamma   90.00
#
_symmetry.space_group_name_H-M   'P 1'
#
loop_
_entity.id
_entity.type
_entity.pdbx_description
1 polymer ?
#
loop_
_entity_poly.entity_id
_entity_poly.type
_entity_poly.pdbx_seq_one_letter_code
_entity_poly.pdbx_strand_id
1 'polypeptide(L)' 'MLELKELYKTFNPGTINAKTALNGLSLTLNDGDFVTVIG' A
#
# COMPACT_ATOMS: atom_id res chain seq x y z
N MET A 1 0.87 16.80 2.72
CA MET A 1 1.01 16.09 1.43
C MET A 1 1.57 14.70 1.73
N LEU A 2 0.84 13.64 1.39
CA LEU A 2 1.29 12.24 1.51
C LEU A 2 1.54 11.66 0.12
N GLU A 3 2.66 10.96 -0.05
CA GLU A 3 3.01 10.31 -1.30
C GLU A 3 3.54 8.90 -1.03
N LEU A 4 2.89 7.89 -1.62
CA LEU A 4 3.34 6.51 -1.69
C LEU A 4 3.75 6.23 -3.13
N LYS A 5 4.97 5.72 -3.33
CA LYS A 5 5.49 5.34 -4.63
C LYS A 5 5.81 3.86 -4.61
N GLU A 6 5.13 3.11 -5.46
CA GLU A 6 5.37 1.68 -5.69
C GLU A 6 5.54 0.89 -4.38
N LEU A 7 4.61 1.05 -3.44
CA LEU A 7 4.68 0.41 -2.14
C LEU A 7 4.36 -1.10 -2.27
N TYR A 8 5.29 -1.92 -1.79
CA TYR A 8 5.13 -3.37 -1.70
C TYR A 8 5.13 -3.82 -0.24
N LYS A 9 4.25 -4.76 0.09
CA LYS A 9 4.22 -5.41 1.40
C LYS A 9 3.86 -6.87 1.25
N THR A 10 4.80 -7.74 1.64
CA THR A 10 4.57 -9.18 1.78
C THR A 10 4.80 -9.57 3.24
N PHE A 11 3.86 -10.32 3.81
CA PHE A 11 4.00 -10.97 5.10
C PHE A 11 4.58 -12.38 4.92
N ASN A 12 5.42 -12.81 5.86
CA ASN A 12 6.09 -14.12 5.85
C ASN A 12 6.82 -14.47 4.53
N PRO A 13 7.62 -13.54 3.94
CA PRO A 13 8.32 -13.81 2.69
C PRO A 13 9.25 -15.02 2.84
N GLY A 14 9.36 -15.83 1.78
CA GLY A 14 10.20 -17.02 1.75
C GLY A 14 9.60 -18.25 2.45
N THR A 15 8.33 -18.20 2.88
CA THR A 15 7.63 -19.35 3.47
C THR A 15 6.42 -19.75 2.62
N ILE A 16 5.87 -20.94 2.86
CA ILE A 16 4.58 -21.35 2.27
C ILE A 16 3.41 -20.45 2.71
N ASN A 17 3.56 -19.73 3.83
CA ASN A 17 2.58 -18.79 4.37
C ASN A 17 2.80 -17.35 3.87
N ALA A 18 3.60 -17.17 2.82
CA ALA A 18 3.83 -15.86 2.22
C ALA A 18 2.51 -15.26 1.72
N LYS A 19 2.22 -14.02 2.10
CA LYS A 19 1.01 -13.29 1.68
C LYS A 19 1.36 -11.87 1.27
N THR A 20 1.17 -11.57 0.00
CA THR A 20 1.31 -10.20 -0.53
C THR A 20 0.07 -9.39 -0.15
N ALA A 21 0.28 -8.36 0.67
CA ALA A 21 -0.76 -7.44 1.13
C ALA A 21 -0.83 -6.17 0.29
N LEU A 22 0.31 -5.64 -0.18
CA LEU A 22 0.38 -4.51 -1.11
C LEU A 22 1.35 -4.88 -2.24
N ASN A 23 0.98 -4.58 -3.48
CA ASN A 23 1.78 -4.93 -4.66
C ASN A 23 1.88 -3.72 -5.60
N GLY A 24 2.90 -2.89 -5.42
CA GLY A 24 3.15 -1.73 -6.28
C GLY A 24 2.13 -0.60 -6.09
N LEU A 25 1.65 -0.38 -4.86
CA LEU A 25 0.68 0.68 -4.59
C LEU A 25 1.34 2.07 -4.68
N SER A 26 0.85 2.89 -5.61
CA SER A 26 1.18 4.32 -5.69
C SER A 26 -0.06 5.15 -5.37
N LEU A 27 0.09 6.14 -4.50
CA LEU A 27 -0.99 7.03 -4.06
C LEU A 27 -0.42 8.40 -3.68
N THR A 28 -1.00 9.47 -4.20
CA THR A 28 -0.68 10.83 -3.79
C THR A 28 -1.93 11.48 -3.21
N LEU A 29 -1.82 12.00 -1.98
CA LEU A 29 -2.84 12.79 -1.31
C LEU A 29 -2.31 14.19 -1.04
N ASN A 30 -3.04 15.20 -1.50
CA ASN A 30 -2.72 16.60 -1.32
C ASN A 30 -3.26 17.11 0.03
N ASP A 31 -2.77 18.27 0.44
CA ASP A 31 -3.29 18.91 1.65
C ASP A 31 -4.76 19.32 1.45
N GLY A 32 -5.62 18.92 2.38
CA GLY A 32 -7.06 19.16 2.32
C GLY A 32 -7.88 18.05 1.66
N ASP A 33 -7.24 17.03 1.08
CA ASP A 33 -7.96 15.86 0.55
C ASP A 33 -8.65 15.10 1.69
N PHE A 34 -9.94 14.81 1.52
CA PHE A 34 -10.71 13.95 2.42
C PHE A 34 -10.95 12.60 1.74
N VAL A 35 -10.32 11.55 2.28
CA VAL A 35 -10.27 10.23 1.61
C VAL A 35 -10.78 9.14 2.53
N THR A 36 -11.56 8.22 1.95
CA THR A 36 -11.95 6.95 2.57
C THR A 36 -11.41 5.81 1.71
N VAL A 37 -10.79 4.81 2.34
CA VAL A 37 -10.35 3.58 1.67
C VAL A 37 -11.39 2.50 1.95
N ILE A 38 -11.87 1.85 0.89
CA ILE A 38 -12.88 0.78 0.96
C ILE A 38 -12.40 -0.44 0.17
N GLY A 39 -12.80 -1.63 0.60
CA GLY A 39 -12.33 -2.92 0.08
C GLY A 39 -12.11 -3.93 1.18
#